data_AF-A0A350NKK1-F1
#
_entry.id   AF-A0A350NKK1-F1
#
_cell.length_a   1.000
_cell.length_b   1.000
_cell.length_c   1.000
_cell.angle_alpha   90.00
_cell.angle_beta   90.00
_cell.angle_gamma   90.00
#
_symmetry.space_group_name_H-M   'P 1'
#
loop_
_entity.id
_entity.type
_entity.pdbx_description
1 polymer ?
#
loop_
_entity_poly.entity_id
_entity_poly.type
_entity_poly.pdbx_seq_one_letter_code
_entity_poly.pdbx_strand_id
1 'polypeptide(L)' 'RIGNQLAQEYGIAFYDQDLRPGFREGQKRARELGLYLQPYCGCIFSERDRYAKKG' A
#
# COMPACT_ATOMS: atom_id res chain seq x y z
N ARG A 1 -7.87 -9.59 14.93
CA ARG A 1 -8.00 -9.83 16.39
C ARG A 1 -7.10 -8.90 17.21
N ILE A 2 -5.81 -8.77 16.91
CA ILE A 2 -4.88 -7.86 17.63
C ILE A 2 -5.32 -6.38 17.58
N GLY A 3 -5.69 -5.85 16.42
CA GLY A 3 -6.08 -4.44 16.28
C GLY A 3 -7.27 -4.04 17.16
N ASN A 4 -8.33 -4.85 17.20
CA ASN A 4 -9.49 -4.62 18.07
C ASN A 4 -9.15 -4.70 19.56
N GLN A 5 -8.24 -5.61 19.96
CA GLN A 5 -7.80 -5.73 21.35
C GLN A 5 -7.06 -4.48 21.82
N LEU A 6 -6.11 -3.99 21.00
CA LEU A 6 -5.36 -2.77 21.32
C LEU A 6 -6.28 -1.54 21.32
N ALA A 7 -7.24 -1.45 20.39
CA ALA A 7 -8.23 -0.38 20.42
C ALA A 7 -8.97 -0.28 21.75
N GLN A 8 -9.38 -1.44 22.30
CA GLN A 8 -10.02 -1.49 23.61
C GLN A 8 -9.06 -1.11 24.74
N GLU A 9 -7.82 -1.62 24.72
CA GLU A 9 -6.80 -1.34 25.75
C GLU A 9 -6.46 0.16 25.84
N TYR A 10 -6.27 0.81 24.69
CA TYR A 10 -5.84 2.21 24.61
C TYR A 10 -7.00 3.20 24.45
N GLY A 11 -8.25 2.74 24.40
CA GLY A 11 -9.43 3.60 24.22
C GLY A 11 -9.45 4.33 22.87
N ILE A 12 -8.89 3.72 21.82
CA ILE A 12 -8.82 4.29 20.46
C ILE A 12 -9.72 3.53 19.49
N ALA A 13 -10.13 4.18 18.40
CA ALA A 13 -10.88 3.52 17.33
C ALA A 13 -9.95 2.71 16.43
N PHE A 14 -10.27 1.42 16.22
CA PHE A 14 -9.64 0.60 15.18
C PHE A 14 -10.64 0.32 14.07
N TYR A 15 -10.24 0.62 12.83
CA TYR A 15 -11.09 0.46 11.65
C TYR A 15 -10.71 -0.82 10.90
N ASP A 16 -11.40 -1.91 11.21
CA ASP A 16 -11.14 -3.25 10.64
C ASP A 16 -11.87 -3.46 9.31
N GLN A 17 -11.59 -2.57 8.33
CA GLN A 17 -12.16 -2.67 6.98
C GLN A 17 -11.07 -2.94 5.95
N ASP A 18 -11.39 -3.80 4.98
CA ASP A 18 -10.57 -3.93 3.78
C ASP A 18 -10.71 -2.69 2.88
N LEU A 19 -9.63 -1.92 2.77
CA LEU A 19 -9.55 -0.71 1.93
C LEU A 19 -9.01 -0.99 0.51
N ARG A 20 -8.79 -2.26 0.15
CA ARG A 20 -8.32 -2.67 -1.18
C ARG A 20 -9.40 -2.69 -2.28
N PRO A 21 -10.73 -2.69 -2.02
CA PRO A 21 -11.71 -2.52 -3.10
C PRO A 21 -11.40 -1.27 -3.94
N GLY A 22 -11.44 -1.42 -5.27
CA GLY A 22 -11.10 -0.35 -6.21
C GLY A 22 -9.59 -0.14 -6.45
N PHE A 23 -8.68 -0.78 -5.70
CA PHE A 23 -7.23 -0.59 -5.86
C PHE A 23 -6.73 -0.85 -7.30
N ARG A 24 -7.18 -1.96 -7.91
CA ARG A 24 -6.80 -2.33 -9.28
C ARG A 24 -7.32 -1.35 -10.32
N GLU A 25 -8.55 -0.87 -10.14
CA GLU A 25 -9.18 0.11 -11.03
C GLU A 25 -8.47 1.47 -10.92
N GLY A 26 -8.19 1.93 -9.69
CA GLY A 26 -7.43 3.16 -9.44
C GLY A 26 -6.03 3.11 -10.05
N GLN A 27 -5.33 1.99 -9.91
CA GLN A 27 -4.03 1.75 -10.56
C GLN A 27 -4.14 1.84 -12.08
N LYS A 28 -5.17 1.25 -12.69
CA LYS A 28 -5.40 1.32 -14.15
C LYS A 28 -5.63 2.77 -14.60
N ARG A 29 -6.54 3.47 -13.93
CA ARG A 29 -6.89 4.86 -14.26
C ARG A 29 -5.73 5.83 -14.08
N ALA A 30 -4.90 5.62 -13.05
CA ALA A 30 -3.69 6.42 -12.85
C ALA A 30 -2.69 6.27 -14.01
N ARG A 31 -2.53 5.06 -14.57
CA ARG A 31 -1.72 4.84 -15.78
C ARG A 31 -2.32 5.52 -17.01
N GLU A 32 -3.63 5.39 -17.21
CA GLU A 32 -4.35 6.03 -18.31
C GLU A 32 -4.24 7.56 -18.28
N LEU A 33 -4.22 8.16 -17.09
CA LEU A 33 -4.05 9.60 -16.88
C LEU A 33 -2.59 10.07 -16.94
N GLY A 34 -1.62 9.16 -17.09
CA GLY A 34 -0.19 9.51 -17.08
C GLY A 34 0.31 10.03 -15.72
N LEU A 35 -0.36 9.66 -14.61
CA LEU A 35 0.07 10.07 -13.27
C LEU A 35 1.36 9.34 -12.89
N TYR A 36 2.21 10.02 -12.11
CA TYR A 36 3.36 9.38 -11.50
C TYR A 36 2.90 8.30 -10.52
N LEU A 37 3.36 7.07 -10.75
CA LEU A 37 3.13 5.92 -9.89
C LEU A 37 4.44 5.54 -9.23
N GLN A 38 4.52 5.69 -7.91
CA GLN A 38 5.74 5.44 -7.15
C GLN A 38 6.14 3.95 -7.30
N PRO A 39 7.27 3.63 -7.96
CA PRO A 39 7.74 2.25 -8.12
C PRO A 39 8.50 1.76 -6.87
N TYR A 40 8.57 2.57 -5.83
CA TYR A 40 9.35 2.35 -4.62
C TYR A 40 8.44 2.38 -3.38
N CYS A 41 8.41 1.30 -2.59
CA CYS A 41 7.60 1.25 -1.37
C CYS A 41 8.44 1.31 -0.09
N GLY A 42 9.77 1.50 -0.20
CA GLY A 42 10.66 1.54 0.96
C GLY A 42 11.16 0.17 1.42
N CYS A 43 10.74 -0.92 0.77
CA CYS A 43 11.21 -2.25 1.11
C CYS A 43 12.47 -2.63 0.32
N ILE A 44 13.25 -3.57 0.87
CA ILE A 44 14.47 -4.08 0.25
C ILE A 44 14.26 -4.62 -1.18
N PHE A 45 13.07 -5.14 -1.49
CA PHE A 45 12.73 -5.60 -2.84
C PHE A 45 12.62 -4.44 -3.81
N SER A 46 11.89 -3.38 -3.44
CA SER A 46 11.76 -2.19 -4.27
C SER A 46 13.08 -1.44 -4.42
N GLU A 47 13.95 -1.53 -3.41
CA GLU A 47 15.31 -0.99 -3.48
C GLU A 47 16.18 -1.79 -4.44
N ARG A 48 16.16 -3.12 -4.33
CA ARG A 48 16.81 -4.00 -5.29
C ARG A 48 16.30 -3.75 -6.71
N ASP A 49 15.00 -3.67 -6.93
CA ASP A 49 14.42 -3.49 -8.26
C ASP A 49 14.78 -2.11 -8.87
N ARG A 50 15.11 -1.11 -8.04
CA ARG A 50 15.59 0.21 -8.46
C ARG A 50 17.05 0.21 -8.90
N TYR A 51 17.92 -0.52 -8.19
CA TYR A 51 19.38 -0.48 -8.42
C TYR A 51 19.94 -1.68 -9.19
N ALA A 52 19.26 -2.82 -9.16
CA ALA A 52 19.63 -3.96 -9.98
C ALA A 52 19.35 -3.62 -11.44
N LYS A 53 20.41 -3.39 -12.22
CA LYS A 53 20.33 -3.31 -13.67
C LYS A 53 19.58 -4.56 -14.15
N LYS A 54 18.49 -4.37 -14.91
CA LYS A 54 17.97 -5.44 -15.76
C LYS A 54 19.05 -5.72 -16.81
N GLY A 55 19.84 -6.76 -16.56
CA GLY A 55 20.65 -7.41 -17.60
C GLY A 55 19.74 -8.13 -18.57
#